data_AF-A0A6V7WQB5-F1
#
_entry.id   AF-A0A6V7WQB5-F1
#
_cell.length_a   1.000
_cell.length_b   1.000
_cell.length_c   1.000
_cell.angle_alpha   90.00
_cell.angle_beta   90.00
_cell.angle_gamma   90.00
#
_symmetry.space_group_name_H-M   'P 1'
#
loop_
_entity.id
_entity.type
_entity.pdbx_description
1 polymer ?
#
loop_
_entity_poly.entity_id
_entity_poly.type
_entity_poly.pdbx_seq_one_letter_code
_entity_poly.pdbx_strand_id
1 'polypeptide(L)'
;MFSLPNEAKLDVLKCLDFNQLFSVKQTNFYFRNLINKYEGELARMKFNTLSLADENDCFVYTGKIIDLESGLFDFTLNDQLKEKWQAAVDKSIPLFLDIFENSKSFVCIRKRNFGLMCYSSYLLELPKFPKNIEEMIIVRCWLEHLFNCAFEYADFSRNIFNPQMINILFDNDKTIPLQFNIQTSAILFVDKKLIENILKFSLNHLLVSELLSINLIDDDTTEQHTNLLFNILINEGNKFTKIFLRGDKLSKFYHLITEYIATTRDFSKMVHVIDLYSIYTNFKLSERAEKVEIKQETRVKYTKYQIANIYNPKVKFSFYSEERYGSIYIKIKK
;
A
#
# COMPACT_ATOMS: atom_id res chain seq x y z
N MET A 1 5.90 -36.41 7.91
CA MET A 1 5.42 -35.25 7.11
C MET A 1 5.77 -35.40 5.62
N PHE A 2 6.99 -35.78 5.23
CA PHE A 2 7.38 -35.93 3.81
C PHE A 2 6.53 -36.90 2.97
N SER A 3 6.02 -37.98 3.57
CA SER A 3 5.19 -39.00 2.90
C SER A 3 3.71 -38.62 2.67
N LEU A 4 3.24 -37.50 3.23
CA LEU A 4 1.86 -37.06 3.08
C LEU A 4 1.62 -36.36 1.72
N PRO A 5 0.40 -36.41 1.17
CA PRO A 5 0.03 -35.54 0.03
C PRO A 5 0.08 -34.06 0.44
N ASN A 6 0.19 -33.15 -0.54
CA ASN A 6 0.38 -31.72 -0.26
C ASN A 6 -0.81 -31.11 0.48
N GLU A 7 -2.02 -31.57 0.20
CA GLU A 7 -3.27 -31.14 0.84
C GLU A 7 -3.25 -31.49 2.33
N ALA A 8 -2.90 -32.73 2.69
CA ALA A 8 -2.78 -33.14 4.09
C ALA A 8 -1.63 -32.41 4.80
N LYS A 9 -0.52 -32.10 4.11
CA LYS A 9 0.56 -31.28 4.68
C LYS A 9 0.07 -29.87 4.97
N LEU A 10 -0.70 -29.28 4.06
CA LEU A 10 -1.28 -27.95 4.23
C LEU A 10 -2.23 -27.91 5.42
N ASP A 11 -3.11 -28.91 5.58
CA ASP A 11 -4.02 -28.98 6.73
C ASP A 11 -3.26 -29.03 8.05
N VAL A 12 -2.14 -29.75 8.12
CA VAL A 12 -1.28 -29.74 9.31
C VAL A 12 -0.61 -28.38 9.51
N LEU A 13 -0.13 -27.74 8.44
CA LEU A 13 0.49 -26.41 8.52
C LEU A 13 -0.51 -25.33 8.96
N LYS A 14 -1.79 -25.45 8.61
CA LYS A 14 -2.86 -24.55 9.08
C LYS A 14 -3.09 -24.62 10.60
N CYS A 15 -2.68 -25.72 11.24
CA CYS A 15 -2.73 -25.88 12.69
C CYS A 15 -1.55 -25.22 13.42
N LEU A 16 -0.52 -24.76 12.70
CA LEU A 16 0.64 -24.11 13.29
C LEU A 16 0.40 -22.61 13.48
N ASP A 17 0.87 -22.05 14.60
CA ASP A 17 0.97 -20.60 14.73
C ASP A 17 2.07 -20.03 13.83
N PHE A 18 2.14 -18.70 13.72
CA PHE A 18 3.14 -18.07 12.87
C PHE A 18 4.58 -18.43 13.23
N ASN A 19 4.94 -18.48 14.52
CA ASN A 19 6.31 -18.76 14.93
C ASN A 19 6.68 -20.20 14.56
N GLN A 20 5.76 -21.14 14.79
CA GLN A 20 5.93 -22.54 14.40
C GLN A 20 6.02 -22.70 12.89
N LEU A 21 5.13 -22.05 12.12
CA LEU A 21 5.14 -22.07 10.67
C LEU A 21 6.45 -21.50 10.12
N PHE A 22 6.90 -20.39 10.69
CA PHE A 22 8.14 -19.72 10.32
C PHE A 22 9.37 -20.59 10.63
N SER A 23 9.43 -21.21 11.81
CA SER A 23 10.48 -22.18 12.13
C SER A 23 10.49 -23.34 11.14
N VAL A 24 9.33 -23.92 10.79
CA VAL A 24 9.23 -24.98 9.78
C VAL A 24 9.73 -24.51 8.42
N LYS A 25 9.39 -23.28 8.00
CA LYS A 25 9.86 -22.66 6.76
C LYS A 25 11.38 -22.59 6.67
N GLN A 26 12.05 -22.37 7.80
CA GLN A 26 13.52 -22.29 7.88
C GLN A 26 14.22 -23.66 7.90
N THR A 27 13.53 -24.75 8.20
CA THR A 27 14.19 -26.07 8.36
C THR A 27 14.78 -26.64 7.07
N ASN A 28 14.10 -26.47 5.92
CA ASN A 28 14.60 -26.93 4.63
C ASN A 28 13.86 -26.27 3.44
N PHE A 29 14.46 -26.40 2.27
CA PHE A 29 13.93 -25.85 1.01
C PHE A 29 12.55 -26.42 0.62
N TYR A 30 12.26 -27.68 0.96
CA TYR A 30 10.98 -28.31 0.63
C TYR A 30 9.81 -27.65 1.37
N PHE A 31 9.90 -27.49 2.70
CA PHE A 31 8.85 -26.81 3.46
C PHE A 31 8.77 -25.33 3.14
N ARG A 32 9.91 -24.68 2.86
CA ARG A 32 9.94 -23.30 2.39
C ARG A 32 9.06 -23.12 1.15
N ASN A 33 9.28 -23.96 0.13
CA ASN A 33 8.51 -23.91 -1.11
C ASN A 33 7.04 -24.27 -0.90
N LEU A 34 6.76 -25.27 -0.05
CA LEU A 34 5.39 -25.67 0.25
C LEU A 34 4.60 -24.56 0.96
N ILE A 35 5.18 -23.96 2.00
CA ILE A 35 4.56 -22.85 2.75
C ILE A 35 4.36 -21.65 1.83
N ASN A 36 5.39 -21.29 1.04
CA ASN A 36 5.29 -20.24 0.04
C ASN A 36 4.13 -20.52 -0.94
N LYS A 37 4.02 -21.74 -1.47
CA LYS A 37 2.93 -22.12 -2.39
C LYS A 37 1.53 -21.87 -1.81
N TYR A 38 1.36 -22.01 -0.50
CA TYR A 38 0.07 -21.86 0.19
C TYR A 38 0.02 -20.63 1.13
N GLU A 39 0.86 -19.62 0.90
CA GLU A 39 1.01 -18.46 1.79
C GLU A 39 -0.30 -17.66 2.01
N GLY A 40 -1.24 -17.74 1.06
CA GLY A 40 -2.58 -17.15 1.18
C GLY A 40 -3.54 -17.90 2.10
N GLU A 41 -3.21 -19.15 2.48
CA GLU A 41 -4.04 -20.03 3.31
C GLU A 41 -3.48 -20.26 4.72
N LEU A 42 -2.25 -19.79 4.98
CA LEU A 42 -1.52 -20.05 6.21
C LEU A 42 -1.51 -18.84 7.16
N ALA A 43 -1.29 -19.09 8.45
CA ALA A 43 -1.28 -18.05 9.47
C ALA A 43 -0.11 -17.07 9.26
N ARG A 44 -0.42 -15.77 9.26
CA ARG A 44 0.56 -14.67 9.20
C ARG A 44 0.73 -14.03 10.57
N MET A 45 1.93 -13.52 10.87
CA MET A 45 2.12 -12.67 12.03
C MET A 45 1.34 -11.38 11.84
N LYS A 46 0.45 -11.08 12.79
CA LYS A 46 -0.34 -9.85 12.75
C LYS A 46 0.34 -8.76 13.57
N PHE A 47 0.48 -7.60 12.95
CA PHE A 47 0.92 -6.36 13.55
C PHE A 47 -0.15 -5.28 13.33
N ASN A 48 -0.16 -4.26 14.17
CA ASN A 48 -1.10 -3.15 14.02
C ASN A 48 -0.62 -2.16 12.96
N THR A 49 0.69 -1.88 12.92
CA THR A 49 1.20 -0.84 12.01
C THR A 49 2.51 -1.25 11.39
N LEU A 50 2.64 -1.02 10.08
CA LEU A 50 3.90 -0.90 9.36
C LEU A 50 4.09 0.58 9.01
N SER A 51 5.22 1.17 9.37
CA SER A 51 5.55 2.51 8.88
C SER A 51 7.03 2.62 8.56
N LEU A 52 7.35 3.57 7.70
CA LEU A 52 8.72 4.02 7.55
C LEU A 52 8.87 5.32 8.34
N ALA A 53 9.77 5.32 9.31
CA ALA A 53 9.98 6.41 10.26
C ALA A 53 11.34 7.05 10.03
N ASP A 54 11.44 8.34 10.27
CA ASP A 54 12.72 9.03 10.35
C ASP A 54 13.20 9.18 11.80
N GLU A 55 14.47 9.55 11.98
CA GLU A 55 15.08 9.76 13.31
C GLU A 55 14.37 10.81 14.19
N ASN A 56 13.57 11.69 13.59
CA ASN A 56 12.83 12.73 14.30
C ASN A 56 11.43 12.27 14.70
N ASP A 57 10.95 11.13 14.19
CA ASP A 57 9.65 10.61 14.56
C ASP A 57 9.68 10.11 16.02
N CYS A 58 8.71 10.59 16.82
CA CYS A 58 8.67 10.37 18.26
C CYS A 58 8.68 8.89 18.69
N PHE A 59 8.29 8.00 17.79
CA PHE A 59 8.25 6.57 18.02
C PHE A 59 9.63 5.91 17.97
N VAL A 60 10.62 6.55 17.34
CA VAL A 60 11.99 6.04 17.29
C VAL A 60 12.62 6.02 18.68
N TYR A 61 12.36 7.05 19.50
CA TYR A 61 12.94 7.15 20.86
C TYR A 61 12.46 6.09 21.86
N THR A 62 11.33 5.43 21.57
CA THR A 62 10.74 4.42 22.46
C THR A 62 10.76 3.01 21.87
N GLY A 63 11.21 2.87 20.63
CA GLY A 63 11.24 1.59 19.92
C GLY A 63 12.42 0.72 20.32
N LYS A 64 12.19 -0.59 20.35
CA LYS A 64 13.27 -1.58 20.48
C LYS A 64 13.91 -1.78 19.11
N ILE A 65 15.20 -1.47 18.99
CA ILE A 65 15.98 -1.80 17.79
C ILE A 65 16.10 -3.32 17.70
N ILE A 66 15.77 -3.86 16.54
CA ILE A 66 15.99 -5.27 16.22
C ILE A 66 17.42 -5.41 15.71
N ASP A 67 18.14 -6.37 16.29
CA ASP A 67 19.43 -6.80 15.79
C ASP A 67 19.26 -7.49 14.43
N LEU A 68 19.82 -6.90 13.38
CA LEU A 68 19.69 -7.42 12.02
C LEU A 68 20.44 -8.74 11.83
N GLU A 69 21.53 -8.97 12.56
CA GLU A 69 22.36 -10.18 12.46
C GLU A 69 21.71 -11.39 13.13
N SER A 70 20.74 -11.15 14.02
CA SER A 70 19.97 -12.22 14.67
C SER A 70 19.11 -13.04 13.70
N GLY A 71 18.96 -12.59 12.46
CA GLY A 71 18.29 -13.37 11.41
C GLY A 71 19.18 -14.50 10.90
N LEU A 72 18.65 -15.72 10.90
CA LEU A 72 19.30 -16.85 10.21
C LEU A 72 19.09 -16.69 8.70
N PHE A 73 20.13 -16.26 7.99
CA PHE A 73 20.10 -15.98 6.55
C PHE A 73 20.82 -17.06 5.74
N ASP A 74 20.17 -18.22 5.55
CA ASP A 74 20.65 -19.22 4.59
C ASP A 74 20.06 -18.95 3.19
N PHE A 75 20.62 -17.93 2.53
CA PHE A 75 20.28 -17.55 1.16
C PHE A 75 21.49 -17.67 0.23
N THR A 76 21.47 -18.69 -0.63
CA THR A 76 22.50 -18.88 -1.65
C THR A 76 22.19 -18.08 -2.90
N LEU A 77 23.05 -17.12 -3.23
CA LEU A 77 23.00 -16.37 -4.49
C LEU A 77 23.59 -17.21 -5.63
N ASN A 78 22.93 -17.22 -6.78
CA ASN A 78 23.56 -17.66 -8.02
C ASN A 78 24.39 -16.52 -8.63
N ASP A 79 25.31 -16.87 -9.54
CA ASP A 79 26.26 -15.90 -10.12
C ASP A 79 25.54 -14.74 -10.83
N GLN A 80 24.47 -15.04 -11.57
CA GLN A 80 23.68 -14.03 -12.27
C GLN A 80 23.03 -13.00 -11.32
N LEU A 81 22.45 -13.45 -10.20
CA LEU A 81 21.89 -12.54 -9.19
C LEU A 81 22.97 -11.76 -8.48
N LYS A 82 24.11 -12.40 -8.18
CA LYS A 82 25.25 -11.75 -7.53
C LYS A 82 25.78 -10.59 -8.38
N GLU A 83 25.96 -10.79 -9.69
CA GLU A 83 26.35 -9.73 -10.62
C GLU A 83 25.32 -8.60 -10.66
N LYS A 84 24.02 -8.93 -10.74
CA LYS A 84 22.94 -7.94 -10.75
C LYS A 84 22.92 -7.11 -9.46
N TRP A 85 23.09 -7.75 -8.31
CA TRP A 85 23.12 -7.09 -7.01
C TRP A 85 24.37 -6.23 -6.85
N GLN A 86 25.52 -6.72 -7.31
CA GLN A 86 26.76 -5.93 -7.31
C GLN A 86 26.58 -4.66 -8.15
N ALA A 87 26.01 -4.78 -9.35
CA ALA A 87 25.73 -3.61 -10.19
C ALA A 87 24.75 -2.61 -9.54
N ALA A 88 23.84 -3.06 -8.67
CA ALA A 88 22.94 -2.19 -7.92
C ALA A 88 23.66 -1.44 -6.79
N VAL A 89 24.57 -2.14 -6.09
CA VAL A 89 25.45 -1.58 -5.06
C VAL A 89 26.39 -0.53 -5.67
N ASP A 90 27.03 -0.86 -6.80
CA ASP A 90 27.95 0.05 -7.51
C ASP A 90 27.24 1.33 -7.97
N LYS A 91 25.97 1.23 -8.36
CA LYS A 91 25.10 2.36 -8.72
C LYS A 91 24.50 3.08 -7.52
N SER A 92 24.73 2.58 -6.30
CA SER A 92 24.15 3.11 -5.06
C SER A 92 22.63 3.27 -5.15
N ILE A 93 21.93 2.25 -5.65
CA ILE A 93 20.47 2.28 -5.72
C ILE A 93 19.93 2.29 -4.28
N PRO A 94 19.07 3.25 -3.89
CA PRO A 94 18.57 3.33 -2.52
C PRO A 94 17.48 2.29 -2.25
N LEU A 95 17.42 1.79 -1.02
CA LEU A 95 16.33 0.96 -0.50
C LEU A 95 15.04 1.76 -0.30
N PHE A 96 15.15 3.01 0.13
CA PHE A 96 14.01 3.89 0.39
C PHE A 96 14.03 5.09 -0.55
N LEU A 97 12.85 5.52 -0.98
CA LEU A 97 12.67 6.79 -1.68
C LEU A 97 12.03 7.77 -0.68
N ASP A 98 12.80 8.78 -0.28
CA ASP A 98 12.37 9.78 0.70
C ASP A 98 11.83 11.02 0.01
N ILE A 99 10.71 11.54 0.54
CA ILE A 99 10.16 12.84 0.15
C ILE A 99 11.02 13.97 0.72
N PHE A 100 11.53 13.77 1.94
CA PHE A 100 12.35 14.74 2.65
C PHE A 100 13.81 14.24 2.66
N GLU A 101 14.61 14.76 1.73
CA GLU A 101 16.02 14.40 1.59
C GLU A 101 16.75 14.57 2.94
N ASN A 102 17.53 13.56 3.36
CA ASN A 102 18.54 13.56 4.45
C ASN A 102 18.19 12.96 5.82
N SER A 103 17.14 12.18 5.99
CA SER A 103 16.94 11.47 7.26
C SER A 103 17.35 10.00 7.23
N LYS A 104 17.90 9.53 8.34
CA LYS A 104 18.05 8.10 8.64
C LYS A 104 16.65 7.50 8.69
N SER A 105 16.43 6.44 7.92
CA SER A 105 15.13 5.76 7.81
C SER A 105 15.11 4.45 8.57
N PHE A 106 14.02 4.19 9.27
CA PHE A 106 13.76 2.96 10.00
C PHE A 106 12.48 2.32 9.48
N VAL A 107 12.44 0.99 9.38
CA VAL A 107 11.17 0.29 9.27
C VAL A 107 10.63 0.08 10.68
N CYS A 108 9.50 0.72 10.99
CA CYS A 108 8.84 0.60 12.27
C CYS A 108 7.67 -0.39 12.16
N ILE A 109 7.68 -1.39 13.03
CA ILE A 109 6.57 -2.35 13.18
C ILE A 109 5.98 -2.18 14.56
N ARG A 110 4.66 -2.07 14.67
CA ARG A 110 3.97 -1.94 15.96
C ARG A 110 3.03 -3.09 16.24
N LYS A 111 3.06 -3.54 17.50
CA LYS A 111 2.12 -4.51 18.05
C LYS A 111 1.42 -3.91 19.26
N ARG A 112 0.09 -3.96 19.26
CA ARG A 112 -0.75 -3.59 20.40
C ARG A 112 -0.59 -4.65 21.48
N ASN A 113 -0.30 -4.22 22.70
CA ASN A 113 -0.27 -5.11 23.86
C ASN A 113 -1.68 -5.18 24.44
N PHE A 114 -2.30 -6.37 24.41
CA PHE A 114 -3.60 -6.57 25.04
C PHE A 114 -3.50 -6.25 26.54
N GLY A 115 -4.28 -5.27 27.00
CA GLY A 115 -4.31 -4.81 28.39
C GLY A 115 -3.61 -3.48 28.66
N LEU A 116 -2.86 -2.92 27.71
CA LEU A 116 -2.26 -1.58 27.82
C LEU A 116 -2.68 -0.72 26.63
N MET A 117 -2.88 0.58 26.85
CA MET A 117 -3.10 1.54 25.75
C MET A 117 -1.82 1.86 24.96
N CYS A 118 -0.72 1.14 25.20
CA CYS A 118 0.56 1.35 24.54
C CYS A 118 0.83 0.31 23.44
N TYR A 119 1.61 0.72 22.45
CA TYR A 119 2.16 -0.15 21.42
C TYR A 119 3.60 -0.49 21.75
N SER A 120 3.97 -1.75 21.55
CA SER A 120 5.39 -2.11 21.41
C SER A 120 5.83 -1.78 19.99
N SER A 121 6.81 -0.90 19.87
CA SER A 121 7.44 -0.53 18.60
C SER A 121 8.75 -1.29 18.44
N TYR A 122 8.95 -1.87 17.27
CA TYR A 122 10.17 -2.53 16.86
C TYR A 122 10.74 -1.78 15.65
N LEU A 123 12.04 -1.51 15.67
CA LEU A 123 12.72 -0.72 14.66
C LEU A 123 13.75 -1.58 13.93
N LEU A 124 13.62 -1.68 12.60
CA LEU A 124 14.63 -2.27 11.74
C LEU A 124 15.43 -1.14 11.09
N GLU A 125 16.71 -1.08 11.41
CA GLU A 125 17.65 -0.10 10.86
C GLU A 125 18.27 -0.61 9.56
N LEU A 126 17.45 -0.80 8.52
CA LEU A 126 17.97 -1.28 7.24
C LEU A 126 18.84 -0.21 6.54
N PRO A 127 19.93 -0.61 5.87
CA PRO A 127 20.79 0.34 5.16
C PRO A 127 20.02 1.02 4.04
N LYS A 128 20.00 2.36 4.04
CA LYS A 128 19.40 3.15 2.96
C LYS A 128 20.10 2.90 1.62
N PHE A 129 21.42 2.75 1.65
CA PHE A 129 22.25 2.40 0.50
C PHE A 129 23.08 1.17 0.88
N PRO A 130 22.65 -0.05 0.49
CA PRO A 130 23.43 -1.26 0.73
C PRO A 130 24.82 -1.13 0.11
N LYS A 131 25.87 -1.38 0.91
CA LYS A 131 27.28 -1.15 0.52
C LYS A 131 27.94 -2.39 -0.08
N ASN A 132 27.35 -3.55 0.13
CA ASN A 132 27.90 -4.83 -0.31
C ASN A 132 26.78 -5.88 -0.44
N ILE A 133 27.15 -7.05 -0.93
CA ILE A 133 26.21 -8.16 -1.14
C ILE A 133 25.63 -8.70 0.18
N GLU A 134 26.40 -8.66 1.27
CA GLU A 134 25.94 -9.13 2.58
C GLU A 134 24.80 -8.26 3.12
N GLU A 135 24.94 -6.94 3.06
CA GLU A 135 23.85 -6.00 3.39
C GLU A 135 22.62 -6.22 2.49
N MET A 136 22.81 -6.50 1.19
CA MET A 136 21.71 -6.84 0.29
C MET A 136 20.98 -8.14 0.71
N ILE A 137 21.69 -9.15 1.19
CA ILE A 137 21.09 -10.39 1.74
C ILE A 137 20.24 -10.06 2.97
N ILE A 138 20.79 -9.27 3.91
CA ILE A 138 20.07 -8.83 5.12
C ILE A 138 18.77 -8.10 4.72
N VAL A 139 18.86 -7.15 3.79
CA VAL A 139 17.68 -6.40 3.29
C VAL A 139 16.67 -7.35 2.64
N ARG A 140 17.10 -8.23 1.72
CA ARG A 140 16.21 -9.20 1.08
C ARG A 140 15.47 -10.03 2.12
N CYS A 141 16.20 -10.58 3.08
CA CYS A 141 15.61 -11.45 4.09
C CYS A 141 14.61 -10.68 4.95
N TRP A 142 14.94 -9.50 5.47
CA TRP A 142 13.99 -8.71 6.27
C TRP A 142 12.76 -8.28 5.47
N LEU A 143 12.91 -7.89 4.19
CA LEU A 143 11.75 -7.64 3.32
C LEU A 143 10.89 -8.89 3.15
N GLU A 144 11.50 -10.06 2.95
CA GLU A 144 10.78 -11.33 2.90
C GLU A 144 9.98 -11.58 4.19
N HIS A 145 10.55 -11.30 5.36
CA HIS A 145 9.82 -11.42 6.63
C HIS A 145 8.62 -10.47 6.67
N LEU A 146 8.79 -9.21 6.26
CA LEU A 146 7.72 -8.23 6.25
C LEU A 146 6.60 -8.60 5.27
N PHE A 147 6.93 -9.13 4.09
CA PHE A 147 5.95 -9.63 3.12
C PHE A 147 5.14 -10.82 3.65
N ASN A 148 5.72 -11.63 4.54
CA ASN A 148 5.03 -12.74 5.20
C ASN A 148 4.21 -12.31 6.44
N CYS A 149 4.21 -11.04 6.79
CA CYS A 149 3.37 -10.49 7.87
C CYS A 149 2.02 -9.99 7.32
N ALA A 150 1.12 -9.65 8.24
CA ALA A 150 -0.09 -8.90 7.96
C ALA A 150 -0.18 -7.69 8.91
N PHE A 151 -0.62 -6.56 8.37
CA PHE A 151 -0.68 -5.30 9.09
C PHE A 151 -2.12 -4.77 9.06
N GLU A 152 -2.60 -4.23 10.18
CA GLU A 152 -3.88 -3.53 10.20
C GLU A 152 -3.79 -2.21 9.40
N TYR A 153 -2.71 -1.46 9.63
CA TYR A 153 -2.43 -0.18 8.99
C TYR A 153 -1.03 -0.14 8.40
N ALA A 154 -0.85 0.61 7.31
CA ALA A 154 0.47 1.04 6.86
C ALA A 154 0.54 2.54 6.61
N ASP A 155 1.66 3.14 7.00
CA ASP A 155 1.94 4.56 6.82
C ASP A 155 3.26 4.76 6.07
N PHE A 156 3.15 5.26 4.85
CA PHE A 156 4.25 5.63 3.97
C PHE A 156 4.15 7.12 3.61
N SER A 157 3.89 7.96 4.63
CA SER A 157 3.72 9.42 4.47
C SER A 157 5.01 10.20 4.23
N ARG A 158 6.19 9.62 4.50
CA ARG A 158 7.47 10.29 4.31
C ARG A 158 8.34 9.62 3.26
N ASN A 159 8.20 8.31 3.15
CA ASN A 159 9.05 7.47 2.34
C ASN A 159 8.35 6.16 2.00
N ILE A 160 8.84 5.52 0.94
CA ILE A 160 8.41 4.20 0.48
C ILE A 160 9.64 3.33 0.25
N PHE A 161 9.44 2.02 0.23
CA PHE A 161 10.45 1.13 -0.34
C PHE A 161 10.57 1.39 -1.85
N ASN A 162 11.79 1.50 -2.34
CA ASN A 162 12.08 1.71 -3.75
C ASN A 162 11.63 0.49 -4.56
N PRO A 163 10.63 0.61 -5.46
CA PRO A 163 10.16 -0.51 -6.27
C PRO A 163 11.27 -1.11 -7.14
N GLN A 164 12.23 -0.30 -7.59
CA GLN A 164 13.38 -0.81 -8.33
C GLN A 164 14.24 -1.73 -7.46
N MET A 165 14.49 -1.35 -6.20
CA MET A 165 15.25 -2.19 -5.28
C MET A 165 14.53 -3.50 -4.98
N ILE A 166 13.22 -3.47 -4.72
CA ILE A 166 12.42 -4.69 -4.52
C ILE A 166 12.57 -5.63 -5.74
N ASN A 167 12.42 -5.09 -6.96
CA ASN A 167 12.60 -5.89 -8.17
C ASN A 167 14.02 -6.45 -8.33
N ILE A 168 15.06 -5.75 -7.87
CA ILE A 168 16.43 -6.27 -7.89
C ILE A 168 16.58 -7.45 -6.93
N LEU A 169 16.03 -7.33 -5.73
CA LEU A 169 16.16 -8.34 -4.66
C LEU A 169 15.34 -9.61 -4.94
N PHE A 170 14.25 -9.51 -5.69
CA PHE A 170 13.28 -10.60 -5.86
C PHE A 170 12.98 -11.00 -7.32
N ASP A 171 13.80 -10.58 -8.28
CA ASP A 171 13.57 -10.79 -9.74
C ASP A 171 13.34 -12.25 -10.16
N ASN A 172 13.87 -13.20 -9.41
CA ASN A 172 13.76 -14.64 -9.71
C ASN A 172 12.52 -15.30 -9.09
N ASP A 173 11.85 -14.66 -8.13
CA ASP A 173 10.71 -15.22 -7.41
C ASP A 173 9.39 -14.91 -8.13
N LYS A 174 9.21 -15.47 -9.35
CA LYS A 174 8.00 -15.28 -10.16
C LYS A 174 6.75 -15.95 -9.59
N THR A 175 6.88 -16.79 -8.58
CA THR A 175 5.79 -17.67 -8.15
C THR A 175 4.78 -17.01 -7.24
N ILE A 176 5.15 -15.95 -6.50
CA ILE A 176 4.25 -15.30 -5.54
C ILE A 176 4.46 -13.78 -5.59
N PRO A 177 3.40 -12.99 -5.77
CA PRO A 177 3.50 -11.54 -5.69
C PRO A 177 3.86 -11.14 -4.25
N LEU A 178 5.08 -10.64 -4.08
CA LEU A 178 5.57 -10.12 -2.80
C LEU A 178 4.89 -8.78 -2.50
N GLN A 179 3.88 -8.84 -1.64
CA GLN A 179 3.04 -7.70 -1.28
C GLN A 179 2.92 -7.57 0.23
N PHE A 180 2.96 -6.34 0.72
CA PHE A 180 2.59 -6.02 2.09
C PHE A 180 1.07 -6.19 2.25
N ASN A 181 0.67 -7.15 3.06
CA ASN A 181 -0.74 -7.41 3.34
C ASN A 181 -1.27 -6.43 4.39
N ILE A 182 -2.15 -5.52 3.96
CA ILE A 182 -2.72 -4.45 4.76
C ILE A 182 -4.23 -4.64 4.83
N GLN A 183 -4.76 -4.82 6.02
CA GLN A 183 -6.16 -5.15 6.23
C GLN A 183 -7.04 -3.91 6.11
N THR A 184 -6.71 -2.83 6.82
CA THR A 184 -7.60 -1.68 6.94
C THR A 184 -7.18 -0.55 6.01
N SER A 185 -6.01 0.08 6.24
CA SER A 185 -5.64 1.20 5.39
C SER A 185 -4.16 1.39 5.17
N ALA A 186 -3.82 1.79 3.95
CA ALA A 186 -2.49 2.26 3.58
C ALA A 186 -2.54 3.76 3.29
N ILE A 187 -1.64 4.53 3.89
CA ILE A 187 -1.51 5.97 3.67
C ILE A 187 -0.24 6.24 2.88
N LEU A 188 -0.39 6.92 1.75
CA LEU A 188 0.69 7.37 0.89
C LEU A 188 0.66 8.88 0.81
N PHE A 189 1.81 9.53 0.93
CA PHE A 189 1.96 10.92 0.57
C PHE A 189 2.75 11.01 -0.71
N VAL A 190 2.32 11.90 -1.59
CA VAL A 190 2.81 11.96 -2.96
C VAL A 190 3.40 13.33 -3.22
N ASP A 191 4.72 13.31 -3.40
CA ASP A 191 5.49 14.40 -4.00
C ASP A 191 5.55 14.22 -5.51
N LYS A 192 5.57 15.33 -6.26
CA LYS A 192 5.63 15.32 -7.73
C LYS A 192 6.79 14.54 -8.30
N LYS A 193 7.95 14.54 -7.63
CA LYS A 193 9.14 13.82 -8.11
C LYS A 193 9.01 12.30 -7.96
N LEU A 194 8.15 11.84 -7.04
CA LEU A 194 8.08 10.43 -6.64
C LEU A 194 6.75 9.75 -6.97
N ILE A 195 5.76 10.47 -7.48
CA ILE A 195 4.43 9.95 -7.76
C ILE A 195 4.43 8.66 -8.58
N GLU A 196 5.20 8.57 -9.66
CA GLU A 196 5.27 7.34 -10.46
C GLU A 196 5.79 6.14 -9.65
N ASN A 197 6.82 6.37 -8.83
CA ASN A 197 7.37 5.33 -7.96
C ASN A 197 6.39 4.94 -6.86
N ILE A 198 5.69 5.90 -6.26
CA ILE A 198 4.69 5.64 -5.22
C ILE A 198 3.50 4.87 -5.77
N LEU A 199 3.02 5.25 -6.96
CA LEU A 199 1.93 4.53 -7.60
C LEU A 199 2.38 3.13 -8.03
N LYS A 200 3.58 2.99 -8.61
CA LYS A 200 4.17 1.68 -8.92
C LYS A 200 4.34 0.81 -7.67
N PHE A 201 4.76 1.40 -6.55
CA PHE A 201 4.86 0.72 -5.26
C PHE A 201 3.48 0.22 -4.80
N SER A 202 2.48 1.10 -4.79
CA SER A 202 1.12 0.77 -4.37
C SER A 202 0.48 -0.33 -5.24
N LEU A 203 0.73 -0.29 -6.55
CA LEU A 203 0.14 -1.21 -7.53
C LEU A 203 0.83 -2.57 -7.57
N ASN A 204 2.11 -2.67 -7.21
CA ASN A 204 2.82 -3.94 -7.31
C ASN A 204 3.09 -4.58 -5.94
N HIS A 205 3.25 -3.78 -4.88
CA HIS A 205 3.80 -4.23 -3.60
C HIS A 205 2.86 -4.03 -2.41
N LEU A 206 1.67 -3.46 -2.58
CA LEU A 206 0.65 -3.40 -1.53
C LEU A 206 -0.54 -4.28 -1.87
N LEU A 207 -1.08 -4.99 -0.87
CA LEU A 207 -2.38 -5.66 -0.94
C LEU A 207 -3.25 -5.04 0.16
N VAL A 208 -4.15 -4.13 -0.22
CA VAL A 208 -4.94 -3.33 0.72
C VAL A 208 -6.40 -3.75 0.64
N SER A 209 -6.96 -4.29 1.73
CA SER A 209 -8.30 -4.90 1.68
C SER A 209 -9.41 -3.86 1.68
N GLU A 210 -9.27 -2.78 2.48
CA GLU A 210 -10.31 -1.75 2.58
C GLU A 210 -9.93 -0.43 1.89
N LEU A 211 -8.98 0.35 2.42
CA LEU A 211 -8.75 1.75 2.01
C LEU A 211 -7.30 2.05 1.61
N LEU A 212 -7.10 2.49 0.36
CA LEU A 212 -5.88 3.18 -0.05
C LEU A 212 -6.08 4.71 0.02
N SER A 213 -5.33 5.38 0.89
CA SER A 213 -5.32 6.84 1.03
C SER A 213 -4.10 7.44 0.33
N ILE A 214 -4.31 8.38 -0.58
CA ILE A 214 -3.26 9.08 -1.32
C ILE A 214 -3.40 10.59 -1.07
N ASN A 215 -2.42 11.17 -0.39
CA ASN A 215 -2.35 12.59 -0.08
C ASN A 215 -1.35 13.27 -1.02
N LEU A 216 -1.83 14.15 -1.91
CA LEU A 216 -1.00 14.95 -2.79
C LEU A 216 -0.52 16.19 -2.01
N ILE A 217 0.80 16.40 -1.91
CA ILE A 217 1.38 17.49 -1.11
C ILE A 217 1.42 18.82 -1.89
N ASP A 218 1.67 18.77 -3.20
CA ASP A 218 1.91 19.95 -4.03
C ASP A 218 0.83 20.09 -5.13
N ASP A 219 0.32 21.30 -5.28
CA ASP A 219 -0.68 21.74 -6.26
C ASP A 219 -0.36 21.29 -7.69
N ASP A 220 0.90 21.45 -8.11
CA ASP A 220 1.33 21.21 -9.48
C ASP A 220 1.39 19.72 -9.84
N THR A 221 1.51 18.86 -8.81
CA THR A 221 1.54 17.39 -8.96
C THR A 221 0.27 16.86 -9.62
N THR A 222 -0.84 17.55 -9.38
CA THR A 222 -2.17 17.06 -9.71
C THR A 222 -2.40 17.01 -11.21
N GLU A 223 -1.91 18.00 -11.97
CA GLU A 223 -2.22 18.14 -13.39
C GLU A 223 -1.43 17.18 -14.28
N GLN A 224 -0.12 17.06 -14.06
CA GLN A 224 0.77 16.22 -14.87
C GLN A 224 0.44 14.73 -14.72
N HIS A 225 -0.01 14.32 -13.54
CA HIS A 225 -0.28 12.92 -13.22
C HIS A 225 -1.77 12.60 -13.07
N THR A 226 -2.65 13.51 -13.51
CA THR A 226 -4.10 13.30 -13.46
C THR A 226 -4.48 11.97 -14.11
N ASN A 227 -3.94 11.70 -15.30
CA ASN A 227 -4.28 10.50 -16.06
C ASN A 227 -3.84 9.21 -15.36
N LEU A 228 -2.67 9.23 -14.71
CA LEU A 228 -2.14 8.06 -14.02
C LEU A 228 -3.00 7.72 -12.80
N LEU A 229 -3.31 8.70 -11.96
CA LEU A 229 -4.20 8.53 -10.81
C LEU A 229 -5.62 8.17 -11.25
N PHE A 230 -6.14 8.80 -12.30
CA PHE A 230 -7.46 8.49 -12.85
C PHE A 230 -7.54 7.04 -13.33
N ASN A 231 -6.50 6.56 -14.03
CA ASN A 231 -6.42 5.17 -14.47
C ASN A 231 -6.51 4.18 -13.31
N ILE A 232 -5.92 4.49 -12.15
CA ILE A 232 -6.04 3.66 -10.95
C ILE A 232 -7.50 3.60 -10.49
N LEU A 233 -8.18 4.74 -10.42
CA LEU A 233 -9.58 4.80 -9.98
C LEU A 233 -10.54 3.97 -10.86
N ILE A 234 -10.28 3.90 -12.17
CA ILE A 234 -11.19 3.23 -13.12
C ILE A 234 -10.79 1.80 -13.48
N ASN A 235 -9.53 1.39 -13.26
CA ASN A 235 -9.03 0.08 -13.67
C ASN A 235 -8.62 -0.85 -12.52
N GLU A 236 -8.39 -0.33 -11.31
CA GLU A 236 -7.81 -1.08 -10.20
C GLU A 236 -8.83 -1.43 -9.10
N GLY A 237 -10.12 -1.43 -9.42
CA GLY A 237 -11.21 -1.75 -8.48
C GLY A 237 -11.23 -3.22 -8.02
N ASN A 238 -10.58 -4.12 -8.75
CA ASN A 238 -10.35 -5.49 -8.29
C ASN A 238 -9.29 -5.55 -7.17
N LYS A 239 -8.42 -4.54 -7.10
CA LYS A 239 -7.32 -4.46 -6.14
C LYS A 239 -7.67 -3.60 -4.94
N PHE A 240 -8.38 -2.49 -5.17
CA PHE A 240 -8.74 -1.54 -4.13
C PHE A 240 -10.25 -1.38 -4.06
N THR A 241 -10.82 -1.76 -2.92
CA THR A 241 -12.25 -1.57 -2.65
C THR A 241 -12.60 -0.09 -2.52
N LYS A 242 -11.74 0.67 -1.82
CA LYS A 242 -11.91 2.10 -1.58
C LYS A 242 -10.60 2.85 -1.81
N ILE A 243 -10.69 4.00 -2.49
CA ILE A 243 -9.58 4.95 -2.61
C ILE A 243 -10.01 6.30 -2.06
N PHE A 244 -9.17 6.90 -1.21
CA PHE A 244 -9.28 8.28 -0.75
C PHE A 244 -8.17 9.10 -1.37
N LEU A 245 -8.51 10.12 -2.17
CA LEU A 245 -7.54 11.08 -2.69
C LEU A 245 -7.75 12.42 -2.01
N ARG A 246 -6.66 13.02 -1.53
CA ARG A 246 -6.63 14.37 -0.97
C ARG A 246 -5.69 15.24 -1.77
N GLY A 247 -6.14 16.42 -2.16
CA GLY A 247 -5.33 17.41 -2.87
C GLY A 247 -6.10 18.68 -3.21
N ASP A 248 -5.40 19.76 -3.53
CA ASP A 248 -5.98 21.10 -3.61
C ASP A 248 -6.60 21.46 -4.98
N LYS A 249 -6.41 20.62 -6.01
CA LYS A 249 -6.94 20.83 -7.38
C LYS A 249 -7.59 19.60 -8.00
N LEU A 250 -8.49 18.94 -7.26
CA LEU A 250 -9.17 17.73 -7.75
C LEU A 250 -10.32 18.00 -8.75
N SER A 251 -10.56 19.25 -9.18
CA SER A 251 -11.62 19.62 -10.14
C SER A 251 -11.58 18.80 -11.44
N LYS A 252 -10.38 18.61 -12.01
CA LYS A 252 -10.18 17.81 -13.22
C LYS A 252 -10.51 16.33 -13.00
N PHE A 253 -10.17 15.77 -11.84
CA PHE A 253 -10.54 14.39 -11.47
C PHE A 253 -12.04 14.20 -11.43
N TYR A 254 -12.77 15.14 -10.81
CA TYR A 254 -14.22 15.08 -10.78
C TYR A 254 -14.81 15.07 -12.18
N HIS A 255 -14.33 15.94 -13.06
CA HIS A 255 -14.80 15.98 -14.44
C HIS A 255 -14.57 14.64 -15.16
N LEU A 256 -13.33 14.11 -15.10
CA LEU A 256 -12.99 12.84 -15.74
C LEU A 256 -13.81 11.66 -15.20
N ILE A 257 -14.03 11.58 -13.88
CA ILE A 257 -14.83 10.51 -13.27
C ILE A 257 -16.30 10.64 -13.66
N THR A 258 -16.86 11.85 -13.65
CA THR A 258 -18.27 12.07 -14.03
C THR A 258 -18.51 11.78 -15.52
N GLU A 259 -17.59 12.19 -16.39
CA GLU A 259 -17.63 11.89 -17.82
C GLU A 259 -17.50 10.39 -18.07
N TYR A 260 -16.54 9.72 -17.44
CA TYR A 260 -16.38 8.28 -17.52
C TYR A 260 -17.63 7.54 -17.04
N ILE A 261 -18.20 7.95 -15.90
CA ILE A 261 -19.45 7.36 -15.39
C ILE A 261 -20.59 7.52 -16.37
N ALA A 262 -20.69 8.70 -16.98
CA ALA A 262 -21.72 9.00 -17.96
C ALA A 262 -21.59 8.16 -19.22
N THR A 263 -20.38 7.83 -19.65
CA THR A 263 -20.07 7.36 -21.02
C THR A 263 -19.42 5.98 -21.12
N THR A 264 -19.01 5.35 -20.03
CA THR A 264 -18.52 3.96 -20.09
C THR A 264 -19.68 2.98 -20.17
N ARG A 265 -19.42 1.82 -20.78
CA ARG A 265 -20.34 0.66 -20.78
C ARG A 265 -19.92 -0.39 -19.76
N ASP A 266 -18.67 -0.35 -19.31
CA ASP A 266 -18.09 -1.30 -18.37
C ASP A 266 -17.56 -0.57 -17.14
N PHE A 267 -18.04 -1.02 -15.98
CA PHE A 267 -17.68 -0.51 -14.65
C PHE A 267 -17.09 -1.63 -13.77
N SER A 268 -16.79 -2.79 -14.34
CA SER A 268 -16.34 -3.97 -13.60
C SER A 268 -15.01 -3.72 -12.88
N LYS A 269 -14.14 -2.91 -13.48
CA LYS A 269 -12.80 -2.58 -12.96
C LYS A 269 -12.72 -1.28 -12.18
N MET A 270 -13.81 -0.52 -12.08
CA MET A 270 -13.82 0.75 -11.36
C MET A 270 -13.84 0.51 -9.85
N VAL A 271 -13.07 1.30 -9.10
CA VAL A 271 -13.06 1.29 -7.63
C VAL A 271 -14.47 1.54 -7.09
N HIS A 272 -14.89 0.74 -6.11
CA HIS A 272 -16.28 0.75 -5.63
C HIS A 272 -16.63 2.05 -4.89
N VAL A 273 -15.70 2.55 -4.08
CA VAL A 273 -15.86 3.80 -3.33
C VAL A 273 -14.67 4.72 -3.58
N ILE A 274 -14.93 5.90 -4.15
CA ILE A 274 -13.92 6.93 -4.36
C ILE A 274 -14.28 8.12 -3.48
N ASP A 275 -13.41 8.43 -2.54
CA ASP A 275 -13.51 9.60 -1.70
C ASP A 275 -12.48 10.63 -2.19
N LEU A 276 -12.91 11.86 -2.43
CA LEU A 276 -12.06 12.95 -2.90
C LEU A 276 -12.20 14.12 -1.93
N TYR A 277 -11.09 14.62 -1.39
CA TYR A 277 -11.07 15.75 -0.47
C TYR A 277 -10.23 16.89 -1.05
N SER A 278 -10.82 18.07 -1.19
CA SER A 278 -10.15 19.24 -1.73
C SER A 278 -10.53 20.52 -1.01
N ILE A 279 -9.57 21.40 -0.74
CA ILE A 279 -9.75 22.61 0.07
C ILE A 279 -10.26 23.80 -0.76
N TYR A 280 -10.22 23.75 -2.11
CA TYR A 280 -10.46 24.93 -2.96
C TYR A 280 -11.20 24.67 -4.29
N THR A 281 -12.10 23.69 -4.33
CA THR A 281 -12.76 23.36 -5.61
C THR A 281 -14.07 24.11 -5.81
N ASN A 282 -14.17 24.89 -6.90
CA ASN A 282 -15.46 25.24 -7.49
C ASN A 282 -16.04 23.97 -8.11
N PHE A 283 -16.74 23.20 -7.29
CA PHE A 283 -17.36 21.95 -7.71
C PHE A 283 -18.56 22.23 -8.61
N LYS A 284 -18.37 22.06 -9.93
CA LYS A 284 -19.45 22.10 -10.91
C LYS A 284 -19.74 20.69 -11.38
N LEU A 285 -20.91 20.17 -11.01
CA LEU A 285 -21.39 18.89 -11.51
C LEU A 285 -21.84 19.00 -12.97
N SER A 286 -21.83 17.86 -13.66
CA SER A 286 -22.47 17.72 -14.97
C SER A 286 -23.94 18.17 -14.89
N GLU A 287 -24.46 18.78 -15.95
CA GLU A 287 -25.88 19.13 -16.08
C GLU A 287 -26.81 17.93 -15.94
N ARG A 288 -26.28 16.71 -16.12
CA ARG A 288 -26.99 15.44 -15.96
C ARG A 288 -27.09 14.98 -14.51
N ALA A 289 -26.41 15.65 -13.57
CA ALA A 289 -26.48 15.32 -12.17
C ALA A 289 -27.80 15.84 -11.59
N GLU A 290 -28.65 14.91 -11.16
CA GLU A 290 -29.90 15.20 -10.49
C GLU A 290 -29.63 15.44 -9.00
N LYS A 291 -30.09 16.57 -8.47
CA LYS A 291 -30.01 16.85 -7.04
C LYS A 291 -31.12 16.09 -6.33
N VAL A 292 -30.76 15.14 -5.47
CA VAL A 292 -31.71 14.24 -4.81
C VAL A 292 -32.03 14.69 -3.40
N GLU A 293 -31.04 15.20 -2.67
CA GLU A 293 -31.20 15.51 -1.24
C GLU A 293 -30.29 16.67 -0.84
N ILE A 294 -30.81 17.57 0.01
CA ILE A 294 -30.02 18.58 0.71
C ILE A 294 -30.31 18.43 2.21
N LYS A 295 -29.25 18.37 3.01
CA LYS A 295 -29.31 18.46 4.48
C LYS A 295 -28.40 19.57 4.94
N GLN A 296 -28.87 20.38 5.88
CA GLN A 296 -28.09 21.45 6.51
C GLN A 296 -27.99 21.16 8.01
N GLU A 297 -26.77 20.98 8.50
CA GLU A 297 -26.51 20.75 9.92
C GLU A 297 -25.53 21.80 10.42
N THR A 298 -25.97 22.73 11.29
CA THR A 298 -25.19 23.84 11.88
C THR A 298 -24.22 24.56 10.92
N ARG A 299 -23.04 23.98 10.65
CA ARG A 299 -21.95 24.52 9.81
C ARG A 299 -21.57 23.64 8.62
N VAL A 300 -22.32 22.58 8.34
CA VAL A 300 -22.05 21.61 7.28
C VAL A 300 -23.28 21.47 6.40
N LYS A 301 -23.06 21.59 5.09
CA LYS A 301 -24.10 21.37 4.09
C LYS A 301 -23.78 20.09 3.33
N TYR A 302 -24.72 19.15 3.39
CA TYR A 302 -24.67 17.92 2.65
C TYR A 302 -25.58 18.03 1.44
N THR A 303 -25.04 17.76 0.25
CA THR A 303 -25.85 17.63 -0.96
C THR A 303 -25.58 16.28 -1.60
N LYS A 304 -26.63 15.50 -1.82
CA LYS A 304 -26.57 14.23 -2.54
C LYS A 304 -27.06 14.45 -3.97
N TYR A 305 -26.25 14.01 -4.92
CA TYR A 305 -26.56 13.99 -6.33
C TYR A 305 -26.57 12.58 -6.87
N GLN A 306 -27.28 12.36 -7.97
CA GLN A 306 -27.26 11.12 -8.73
C GLN A 306 -26.93 11.39 -10.19
N ILE A 307 -26.11 10.53 -10.78
CA ILE A 307 -25.83 10.52 -12.22
C ILE A 307 -26.22 9.14 -12.76
N ALA A 308 -27.10 9.12 -13.76
CA ALA A 308 -27.45 7.91 -14.50
C ALA A 308 -26.52 7.73 -15.72
N ASN A 309 -26.09 6.51 -16.00
CA ASN A 309 -25.31 6.20 -17.19
C ASN A 309 -26.16 6.35 -18.48
N ILE A 310 -25.59 6.86 -19.59
CA ILE A 310 -26.36 7.05 -20.84
C ILE A 310 -26.75 5.75 -21.51
N TYR A 311 -25.91 4.72 -21.39
CA TYR A 311 -26.13 3.43 -22.04
C TYR A 311 -27.03 2.51 -21.19
N ASN A 312 -27.06 2.72 -19.88
CA ASN A 312 -27.91 1.99 -18.95
C ASN A 312 -28.41 2.88 -17.80
N PRO A 313 -29.57 3.55 -17.94
CA PRO A 313 -30.12 4.44 -16.92
C PRO A 313 -30.45 3.77 -15.58
N LYS A 314 -30.48 2.44 -15.51
CA LYS A 314 -30.63 1.68 -14.26
C LYS A 314 -29.36 1.71 -13.41
N VAL A 315 -28.19 1.90 -14.02
CA VAL A 315 -26.93 2.09 -13.32
C VAL A 315 -26.83 3.56 -12.91
N LYS A 316 -26.91 3.82 -11.61
CA LYS A 316 -26.86 5.16 -11.01
C LYS A 316 -25.73 5.24 -10.02
N PHE A 317 -24.98 6.33 -10.07
CA PHE A 317 -23.92 6.63 -9.12
C PHE A 317 -24.37 7.74 -8.18
N SER A 318 -24.07 7.59 -6.89
CA SER A 318 -24.36 8.63 -5.89
C SER A 318 -23.10 9.45 -5.62
N PHE A 319 -23.25 10.77 -5.65
CA PHE A 319 -22.22 11.75 -5.29
C PHE A 319 -22.68 12.47 -4.02
N TYR A 320 -21.89 12.37 -2.97
CA TYR A 320 -22.15 13.07 -1.71
C TYR A 320 -21.17 14.20 -1.59
N SER A 321 -21.64 15.44 -1.69
CA SER A 321 -20.84 16.63 -1.43
C SER A 321 -21.08 17.10 0.00
N GLU A 322 -20.01 17.18 0.78
CA GLU A 322 -19.99 17.84 2.09
C GLU A 322 -19.20 19.14 1.94
N GLU A 323 -19.87 20.27 2.09
CA GLU A 323 -19.25 21.60 2.12
C GLU A 323 -18.99 21.99 3.58
N ARG A 324 -17.71 22.13 3.95
CA ARG A 324 -17.29 22.53 5.29
C ARG A 324 -16.15 23.53 5.22
N TYR A 325 -16.38 24.76 5.69
CA TYR A 325 -15.37 25.82 5.75
C TYR A 325 -14.60 26.03 4.43
N GLY A 326 -15.27 25.91 3.28
CA GLY A 326 -14.66 26.04 1.95
C GLY A 326 -14.05 24.76 1.38
N SER A 327 -13.88 23.71 2.18
CA SER A 327 -13.50 22.37 1.70
C SER A 327 -14.71 21.59 1.18
N ILE A 328 -14.46 20.75 0.17
CA ILE A 328 -15.43 19.84 -0.42
C ILE A 328 -14.92 18.41 -0.29
N TYR A 329 -15.70 17.57 0.38
CA TYR A 329 -15.54 16.13 0.36
C TYR A 329 -16.59 15.53 -0.59
N ILE A 330 -16.13 14.72 -1.53
CA ILE A 330 -16.98 14.03 -2.50
C ILE A 330 -16.77 12.53 -2.39
N LYS A 331 -17.86 11.84 -2.07
CA LYS A 331 -17.90 10.38 -2.09
C LYS A 331 -18.70 9.89 -3.27
N ILE A 332 -18.09 9.03 -4.07
CA ILE A 332 -18.69 8.38 -5.24
C ILE A 332 -18.88 6.91 -4.91
N LYS A 333 -20.10 6.42 -5.06
CA LYS A 333 -20.44 5.00 -4.82
C LYS A 333 -21.20 4.43 -6.01
N LYS A 334 -20.74 3.27 -6.48
CA LYS A 334 -21.40 2.44 -7.51
C LYS A 334 -22.67 1.77 -6.97
#